data_AF-A0AAW8T7I3-F1
#
_entry.id   AF-A0AAW8T7I3-F1
#
_cell.length_a   1.000
_cell.length_b   1.000
_cell.length_c   1.000
_cell.angle_alpha   90.00
_cell.angle_beta   90.00
_cell.angle_gamma   90.00
#
_symmetry.space_group_name_H-M   'P 1'
#
loop_
_entity.id
_entity.type
_entity.pdbx_description
1 polymer ?
#
loop_
_entity_poly.entity_id
_entity_poly.type
_entity_poly.pdbx_seq_one_letter_code
_entity_poly.pdbx_strand_id
1 'polypeptide(L)'
;MEIWITTDHNGFLTSYSLAEQPDLTKVVVDKEPVDFTNWRIEGTKLIQDSKNAPVVEGGLTETEQLKQENEELRQRVDMSDEALLELADMVLAATEATKGGK
;
A
#
# COMPACT_ATOMS: atom_id res chain seq x y z
N MET A 1 7.40 4.18 32.66
CA MET A 1 7.18 5.50 32.03
C MET A 1 5.70 5.81 32.04
N GLU A 2 5.31 7.05 32.33
CA GLU A 2 3.91 7.45 32.27
C GLU A 2 3.65 8.14 30.94
N ILE A 3 2.63 7.69 30.22
CA ILE A 3 2.18 8.30 28.97
C ILE A 3 0.66 8.43 29.00
N TRP A 4 0.16 9.32 28.16
CA TRP A 4 -1.24 9.61 28.00
C TRP A 4 -1.70 9.08 26.67
N ILE A 5 -2.69 8.19 26.64
CA ILE A 5 -3.08 7.48 25.42
C ILE A 5 -4.53 7.71 25.03
N THR A 6 -4.79 7.59 23.73
CA THR A 6 -6.12 7.33 23.18
C THR A 6 -6.17 5.88 22.73
N THR A 7 -7.32 5.24 22.91
CA THR A 7 -7.56 3.90 22.39
C THR A 7 -8.77 3.87 21.47
N ASP A 8 -8.83 2.88 20.59
CA ASP A 8 -10.02 2.57 19.80
C ASP A 8 -11.11 1.91 20.67
N HIS A 9 -12.25 1.58 20.06
CA HIS A 9 -13.35 0.90 20.72
C HIS A 9 -13.02 -0.52 21.22
N ASN A 10 -11.92 -1.11 20.76
CA ASN A 10 -11.43 -2.43 21.16
C ASN A 10 -10.29 -2.35 22.19
N GLY A 11 -9.87 -1.14 22.58
CA GLY A 11 -8.79 -0.87 23.54
C GLY A 11 -7.39 -0.87 22.92
N PHE A 12 -7.24 -0.79 21.60
CA PHE A 12 -5.93 -0.66 20.94
C PHE A 12 -5.47 0.78 20.87
N LEU A 13 -4.16 1.00 21.03
CA LEU A 13 -3.53 2.31 21.01
C LEU A 13 -3.74 3.00 19.65
N THR A 14 -4.34 4.19 19.66
CA THR A 14 -4.49 5.03 18.45
C THR A 14 -3.57 6.23 18.46
N SER A 15 -3.30 6.80 19.63
CA SER A 15 -2.32 7.88 19.80
C SER A 15 -1.75 7.89 21.23
N TYR A 16 -0.57 8.49 21.41
CA TYR A 16 -0.03 8.79 22.73
C TYR A 16 0.60 10.17 22.80
N SER A 17 0.69 10.70 24.02
CA SER A 17 1.35 11.94 24.39
C SER A 17 2.21 11.71 25.63
N LEU A 18 3.40 12.30 25.65
CA LEU A 18 4.27 12.32 26.83
C LEU A 18 3.89 13.44 27.81
N ALA A 19 3.10 14.42 27.36
CA ALA A 19 2.59 15.51 28.17
C ALA A 19 1.17 15.20 28.65
N GLU A 20 0.85 15.66 29.85
CA GLU A 20 -0.49 15.55 30.45
C GLU A 20 -1.55 16.22 29.57
N GLN A 21 -2.57 15.44 29.22
CA GLN A 21 -3.75 15.96 28.54
C GLN A 21 -5.01 15.51 29.28
N PRO A 22 -5.98 16.41 29.48
CA PRO A 22 -7.18 16.13 30.26
C PRO A 22 -8.09 15.09 29.60
N ASP A 23 -8.00 14.92 28.28
CA ASP A 23 -8.87 14.04 27.51
C ASP A 23 -8.29 12.64 27.26
N LEU A 24 -7.06 12.38 27.75
CA LEU A 24 -6.32 11.14 27.52
C LEU A 24 -6.30 10.24 28.76
N THR A 25 -6.17 8.93 28.54
CA THR A 25 -6.09 7.95 29.63
C THR A 25 -4.64 7.80 30.11
N LYS A 26 -4.42 7.86 31.44
CA LYS A 26 -3.10 7.64 32.03
C LYS A 26 -2.75 6.16 31.98
N VAL A 27 -1.61 5.83 31.39
CA VAL A 27 -1.09 4.46 31.46
C VAL A 27 0.39 4.46 31.79
N VAL A 28 0.81 3.39 32.47
CA VAL A 28 2.21 3.13 32.74
C VAL A 28 2.72 2.09 31.75
N VAL A 29 3.77 2.44 31.03
CA VAL A 29 4.45 1.58 30.06
C VAL A 29 5.89 1.31 30.47
N ASP A 30 6.36 0.09 30.24
CA ASP A 30 7.76 -0.28 30.51
C ASP A 30 8.69 0.27 29.42
N LYS A 31 8.21 0.32 28.17
CA LYS A 31 8.93 0.84 27.00
C LYS A 31 8.02 1.76 26.21
N GLU A 32 8.60 2.81 25.62
CA GLU A 32 7.87 3.69 24.71
C GLU A 32 7.35 2.90 23.49
N PRO A 33 6.05 3.01 23.16
CA PRO A 33 5.48 2.34 22.00
C PRO A 33 6.01 3.00 20.71
N VAL A 34 6.90 2.28 20.01
CA VAL A 34 7.51 2.75 18.75
C VAL A 34 6.54 2.63 17.56
N ASP A 35 5.56 1.73 17.68
CA ASP A 35 4.55 1.41 16.69
C ASP A 35 3.18 1.44 17.36
N PHE A 36 2.11 1.83 16.67
CA PHE A 36 0.75 1.91 17.25
C PHE A 36 -0.07 0.62 17.08
N THR A 37 0.40 -0.30 16.23
CA THR A 37 -0.40 -1.42 15.73
C THR A 37 -0.49 -2.62 16.68
N ASN A 38 0.37 -2.70 17.70
CA ASN A 38 0.50 -3.90 18.53
C ASN A 38 0.24 -3.66 20.01
N TRP A 39 -0.31 -2.51 20.39
CA TRP A 39 -0.47 -2.13 21.79
C TRP A 39 -1.92 -2.07 22.20
N ARG A 40 -2.26 -2.74 23.29
CA ARG A 40 -3.59 -2.77 23.87
C ARG A 40 -3.55 -2.33 25.31
N ILE A 41 -4.54 -1.55 25.73
CA ILE A 41 -4.73 -1.20 27.13
C ILE A 41 -5.35 -2.38 27.89
N GLU A 42 -4.70 -2.78 28.98
CA GLU A 42 -5.24 -3.74 29.94
C GLU A 42 -5.19 -3.12 31.35
N GLY A 43 -6.33 -2.57 31.77
CA GLY A 43 -6.42 -1.79 33.01
C GLY A 43 -5.68 -0.46 32.92
N THR A 44 -4.52 -0.38 33.58
CA THR A 44 -3.66 0.82 33.62
C THR A 44 -2.30 0.61 32.93
N LYS A 45 -2.16 -0.50 32.21
CA LYS A 45 -0.93 -0.88 31.51
C LYS A 45 -1.17 -1.04 30.03
N LEU A 46 -0.13 -0.77 29.25
CA LEU A 46 -0.11 -1.03 27.83
C LEU A 46 0.63 -2.36 27.60
N ILE A 47 -0.06 -3.35 27.06
CA ILE A 47 0.51 -4.65 26.71
C ILE A 47 0.75 -4.75 25.22
N GLN A 48 1.85 -5.38 24.83
CA GLN A 48 2.11 -5.69 23.43
C GLN A 48 1.34 -6.98 23.07
N ASP A 49 0.21 -6.83 22.39
CA ASP A 49 -0.61 -7.95 21.92
C ASP A 49 -0.49 -8.08 20.40
N SER A 50 0.65 -8.62 19.94
CA SER A 50 0.89 -8.90 18.51
C SER A 50 -0.05 -9.96 17.93
N LYS A 51 -0.76 -10.73 18.76
CA LYS A 51 -1.67 -11.80 18.29
C LYS A 51 -3.05 -11.28 17.96
N ASN A 52 -3.54 -10.29 18.72
CA ASN A 52 -4.84 -9.66 18.50
C ASN A 52 -4.71 -8.25 17.89
N ALA A 53 -3.50 -7.81 17.60
CA ALA A 53 -3.22 -6.57 16.90
C ALA A 53 -4.20 -6.39 15.74
N PRO A 54 -4.90 -5.24 15.65
CA PRO A 54 -5.76 -4.97 14.51
C PRO A 54 -4.91 -5.15 13.26
N VAL A 55 -5.34 -6.09 12.42
CA VAL A 55 -4.73 -6.27 11.10
C VAL A 55 -4.89 -4.92 10.43
N VAL A 56 -3.78 -4.21 10.25
CA VAL A 56 -3.76 -3.11 9.30
C VAL A 56 -4.00 -3.81 7.98
N GLU A 57 -5.25 -3.83 7.54
CA GLU A 57 -5.60 -4.22 6.18
C GLU A 57 -4.98 -3.18 5.26
N GLY A 58 -3.67 -3.29 5.05
CA GLY A 58 -3.06 -2.93 3.79
C GLY A 58 -3.61 -3.92 2.77
N GLY A 59 -4.87 -3.72 2.36
CA GLY A 59 -5.36 -4.27 1.11
C GLY A 59 -4.32 -3.97 0.04
N LEU A 60 -4.02 -4.96 -0.81
CA LEU A 60 -3.02 -4.96 -1.88
C LEU A 60 -2.13 -3.73 -1.82
N THR A 61 -0.94 -3.88 -1.21
CA THR A 61 0.02 -2.79 -1.06
C THR A 61 0.05 -1.97 -2.34
N GLU A 62 0.10 -0.64 -2.25
CA GLU A 62 0.13 0.25 -3.43
C GLU A 62 1.11 -0.27 -4.52
N THR A 63 2.18 -0.94 -4.10
CA THR A 63 3.12 -1.69 -4.93
C THR A 63 2.56 -2.88 -5.74
N GLU A 64 1.61 -3.66 -5.23
CA GLU A 64 0.94 -4.74 -5.96
C GLU A 64 -0.02 -4.20 -7.02
N GLN A 65 -0.76 -3.13 -6.69
CA GLN A 65 -1.62 -2.43 -7.67
C GLN A 65 -0.77 -1.79 -8.79
N LEU A 66 0.32 -1.11 -8.43
CA LEU A 66 1.26 -0.53 -9.39
C LEU A 66 1.96 -1.59 -10.25
N LYS A 67 2.20 -2.81 -9.73
CA LYS A 67 2.74 -3.92 -10.53
C LYS A 67 1.73 -4.40 -11.56
N GLN A 68 0.48 -4.57 -11.17
CA GLN A 68 -0.58 -5.00 -12.08
C GLN A 68 -0.80 -3.96 -13.20
N GLU A 69 -0.85 -2.67 -12.86
CA GLU A 69 -0.98 -1.61 -13.86
C GLU A 69 0.22 -1.55 -14.82
N ASN A 70 1.45 -1.77 -14.31
CA ASN A 70 2.65 -1.85 -15.16
C ASN A 70 2.62 -3.05 -16.13
N GLU A 71 2.07 -4.18 -15.70
CA GLU A 71 1.96 -5.37 -16.54
C GLU A 71 0.93 -5.16 -17.67
N GLU A 72 -0.22 -4.56 -17.35
CA GLU A 72 -1.22 -4.17 -18.36
C GLU A 72 -0.71 -3.10 -19.33
N LEU A 73 0.07 -2.13 -18.84
CA LEU A 73 0.73 -1.13 -19.69
C LEU A 73 1.72 -1.77 -20.66
N ARG A 74 2.54 -2.72 -20.20
CA ARG A 74 3.50 -3.43 -21.05
C ARG A 74 2.80 -4.22 -22.15
N GLN A 75 1.74 -4.96 -21.82
CA GLN A 75 0.98 -5.71 -22.81
C GLN A 75 0.40 -4.81 -23.92
N ARG A 76 -0.11 -3.63 -23.56
CA ARG A 76 -0.62 -2.66 -24.56
C ARG A 76 0.47 -2.12 -25.48
N VAL A 77 1.66 -1.88 -24.94
CA VAL A 77 2.81 -1.42 -25.73
C VAL A 77 3.24 -2.53 -26.70
N ASP A 78 3.37 -3.78 -26.23
CA ASP A 78 3.75 -4.90 -27.08
C ASP A 78 2.75 -5.12 -28.23
N MET A 79 1.45 -5.05 -27.94
CA MET A 79 0.40 -5.13 -28.96
C MET A 79 0.47 -3.96 -29.97
N SER A 80 0.82 -2.76 -29.51
CA SER A 80 0.97 -1.60 -30.38
C SER A 80 2.20 -1.73 -31.28
N ASP A 81 3.30 -2.25 -30.77
CA ASP A 81 4.53 -2.46 -31.54
C ASP A 81 4.33 -3.54 -32.61
N GLU A 82 3.61 -4.61 -32.29
CA GLU A 82 3.25 -5.66 -33.26
C GLU A 82 2.33 -5.12 -34.37
N ALA A 83 1.31 -4.33 -34.01
CA ALA A 83 0.41 -3.70 -34.99
C ALA A 83 1.15 -2.70 -35.90
N LEU A 84 2.12 -1.96 -35.36
CA LEU A 84 2.94 -1.03 -36.15
C LEU A 84 3.86 -1.77 -37.13
N LEU A 85 4.45 -2.89 -36.72
CA LEU A 85 5.27 -3.74 -37.59
C LEU A 85 4.43 -4.33 -38.72
N GLU A 86 3.25 -4.85 -38.43
CA GLU A 86 2.35 -5.41 -39.45
C GLU A 86 1.89 -4.34 -40.46
N LEU A 87 1.58 -3.13 -39.99
CA LEU A 87 1.26 -2.01 -40.87
C LEU A 87 2.45 -1.60 -41.75
N ALA A 88 3.67 -1.61 -41.21
CA ALA A 88 4.88 -1.30 -41.97
C ALA A 88 5.11 -2.31 -43.11
N ASP A 89 4.96 -3.61 -42.82
CA ASP A 89 5.09 -4.67 -43.82
C ASP A 89 4.03 -4.56 -44.93
N MET A 90 2.78 -4.25 -44.55
CA MET A 90 1.70 -4.06 -45.52
C MET A 90 1.96 -2.86 -46.44
N VAL A 91 2.46 -1.75 -45.90
CA VAL A 91 2.82 -0.56 -46.68
C VAL A 91 3.98 -0.88 -47.63
N LEU A 92 5.02 -1.58 -47.17
CA LEU A 92 6.13 -2.00 -48.02
C LEU A 92 5.64 -2.87 -49.19
N ALA A 93 4.86 -3.91 -48.93
CA ALA A 93 4.29 -4.78 -49.96
C ALA A 93 3.42 -4.02 -50.98
N ALA A 94 2.61 -3.07 -50.52
CA ALA A 94 1.78 -2.23 -51.39
C ALA A 94 2.63 -1.28 -52.27
N THR A 95 3.73 -0.74 -51.72
CA THR A 95 4.66 0.11 -52.50
C THR A 95 5.48 -0.68 -53.53
N GLU A 96 5.79 -1.95 -53.27
CA GLU A 96 6.46 -2.84 -54.22
C GLU A 96 5.53 -3.27 -55.35
N ALA A 97 4.27 -3.61 -55.03
CA ALA A 97 3.24 -3.96 -56.00
C ALA A 97 2.93 -2.81 -56.98
N THR A 98 3.03 -1.56 -56.52
CA THR A 98 2.82 -0.37 -57.37
C THR A 98 4.04 0.01 -58.20
N LYS A 99 5.27 -0.40 -57.82
CA LYS A 99 6.50 -0.19 -58.61
C LYS A 99 6.76 -1.29 -59.65
N GLY A 100 6.30 -2.51 -59.44
CA GLY A 100 6.53 -3.67 -60.33
C GLY A 100 5.60 -3.77 -61.54
N GLY A 101 4.56 -2.94 -61.63
CA GLY A 101 3.65 -2.90 -62.77
C GLY A 101 4.16 -1.98 -63.88
N LYS A 102 5.11 -2.45 -64.69
CA LYS A 102 5.47 -1.81 -65.97
C LYS A 102 5.85 -2.83 -67.02
#